data_AF-W0VCS8-F1
#
_entry.id   AF-W0VCS8-F1
#
_cell.length_a   1.000
_cell.length_b   1.000
_cell.length_c   1.000
_cell.angle_alpha   90.00
_cell.angle_beta   90.00
_cell.angle_gamma   90.00
#
_symmetry.space_group_name_H-M   'P 1'
#
loop_
_entity.id
_entity.type
_entity.pdbx_description
1 polymer ?
#
loop_
_entity_poly.entity_id
_entity_poly.type
_entity_poly.pdbx_seq_one_letter_code
_entity_poly.pdbx_strand_id
1 'polypeptide(L)'
;MDEGFVRPAEPAPFSAPGAIRVYPKEQKLFTILLVLSALFWLALTVATVGLVWLLLALLYVFGLAAHSYFMSHLQGHGVKVGAQQFPDLHARFNACCDAVGLPQRPEFYVMTGNGVLNAFATRFLRRNYVVLLSDVVDALQDDPPALNFYIGHELGHIVQKHLVRHWWIGTMMLTPLLGSAYSRAREYTCDQYGLACCDDSRSALHALAVLAAGGKRWKTINFDAYIAQSGASGGFWMSLNELTGDYPWLSKRFARVRSGDAATFPRRHPLAWFFAALVPRTGFGVLGGLIVYSYLALVLFALALPAYQHFRNASQEATSTAYQEEMPEAQQQALIAAAYAHGMAAGEYVTAFVGKHQRLPEDMNEAGFTATSPAVYEIGIAPENGALTIVLAAPMMGVEIELVPNSSAHLGHWNCNVNVALPANLLPPACHYAAHDEEEQEADGGDEGTALEPAPKKT
;
A
#
# COMPACT_ATOMS: atom_id res chain seq x y z
N MET A 1 -47.31 25.53 29.36
CA MET A 1 -46.91 24.26 30.00
C MET A 1 -45.50 24.01 29.53
N ASP A 2 -44.53 24.45 30.32
CA ASP A 2 -43.09 24.24 30.07
C ASP A 2 -42.76 22.82 30.48
N GLU A 3 -42.53 21.93 29.50
CA GLU A 3 -41.93 20.63 29.79
C GLU A 3 -40.43 20.85 29.98
N GLY A 4 -40.04 20.94 31.25
CA GLY A 4 -38.65 21.05 31.68
C GLY A 4 -37.82 19.88 31.16
N PHE A 5 -36.91 20.18 30.25
CA PHE A 5 -35.80 19.30 29.87
C PHE A 5 -34.94 19.05 31.11
N VAL A 6 -35.17 17.92 31.79
CA VAL A 6 -34.33 17.46 32.89
C VAL A 6 -32.97 17.09 32.30
N ARG A 7 -31.97 17.95 32.52
CA ARG A 7 -30.58 17.59 32.18
C ARG A 7 -30.21 16.33 32.96
N PRO A 8 -29.63 15.31 32.32
CA PRO A 8 -29.08 14.18 33.07
C PRO A 8 -28.06 14.70 34.09
N ALA A 9 -28.08 14.15 35.30
CA ALA A 9 -27.17 14.54 36.38
C ALA A 9 -25.72 14.45 35.88
N GLU A 10 -24.97 15.53 36.06
CA GLU A 10 -23.53 15.54 35.78
C GLU A 10 -22.87 14.45 36.63
N PRO A 11 -22.01 13.59 36.04
CA PRO A 11 -21.29 12.60 36.81
C PRO A 11 -20.43 13.31 37.86
N ALA A 12 -20.38 12.76 39.08
CA ALA A 12 -19.53 13.28 40.13
C ALA A 12 -18.07 13.32 39.65
N PRO A 13 -17.30 14.36 40.03
CA PRO A 13 -15.87 14.45 39.71
C PRO A 13 -15.18 13.19 40.24
N PHE A 14 -14.49 12.48 39.35
CA PHE A 14 -13.93 11.14 39.57
C PHE A 14 -14.97 10.07 39.95
N SER A 15 -15.72 9.61 38.95
CA SER A 15 -16.56 8.43 39.09
C SER A 15 -15.67 7.22 39.45
N ALA A 16 -15.92 6.59 40.61
CA ALA A 16 -15.13 5.46 41.12
C ALA A 16 -14.94 4.34 40.05
N PRO A 17 -13.88 3.51 40.14
CA PRO A 17 -13.50 2.52 39.12
C PRO A 17 -14.61 1.57 38.63
N GLY A 18 -15.71 1.41 39.40
CA GLY A 18 -16.88 0.60 39.04
C GLY A 18 -17.93 1.29 38.14
N ALA A 19 -17.77 2.57 37.81
CA ALA A 19 -18.75 3.35 37.05
C ALA A 19 -18.40 3.52 35.54
N ILE A 20 -17.19 3.13 35.12
CA ILE A 20 -16.73 3.30 33.74
C ILE A 20 -17.38 2.24 32.85
N ARG A 21 -18.21 2.68 31.89
CA ARG A 21 -18.93 1.77 30.97
C ARG A 21 -18.10 1.48 29.73
N VAL A 22 -17.77 0.21 29.52
CA VAL A 22 -17.11 -0.26 28.29
C VAL A 22 -18.10 -0.22 27.12
N TYR A 23 -17.63 0.13 25.93
CA TYR A 23 -18.46 0.14 24.73
C TYR A 23 -19.02 -1.27 24.46
N PRO A 24 -20.36 -1.45 24.35
CA PRO A 24 -20.99 -2.78 24.37
C PRO A 24 -20.50 -3.78 23.30
N LYS A 25 -19.99 -3.27 22.18
CA LYS A 25 -19.53 -4.11 21.07
C LYS A 25 -18.04 -4.46 21.14
N GLU A 26 -17.24 -3.79 21.97
CA GLU A 26 -15.80 -4.03 22.03
C GLU A 26 -15.50 -5.49 22.37
N GLN A 27 -16.08 -6.01 23.46
CA GLN A 27 -15.84 -7.38 23.90
C GLN A 27 -16.33 -8.41 22.89
N LYS A 28 -17.49 -8.19 22.27
CA LYS A 28 -18.02 -9.08 21.22
C LYS A 28 -17.08 -9.14 20.01
N LEU A 29 -16.61 -7.98 19.55
CA LEU A 29 -15.67 -7.89 18.43
C LEU A 29 -14.31 -8.52 18.78
N PHE A 30 -13.83 -8.31 20.00
CA PHE A 30 -12.62 -8.97 20.50
C PHE A 30 -12.76 -10.49 20.48
N THR A 31 -13.86 -11.04 20.99
CA THR A 31 -14.10 -12.49 21.01
C THR A 31 -14.14 -13.06 19.59
N ILE A 32 -14.80 -12.39 18.65
CA ILE A 32 -14.84 -12.84 17.23
C ILE A 32 -13.41 -12.86 16.66
N LEU A 33 -12.66 -11.78 16.83
CA LEU A 33 -11.27 -11.69 16.35
C LEU A 33 -10.36 -12.75 16.98
N LEU A 34 -10.53 -13.02 18.28
CA LEU A 34 -9.76 -14.02 19.00
C LEU A 34 -10.02 -15.43 18.48
N VAL A 35 -11.30 -15.79 18.26
CA VAL A 35 -11.66 -17.10 17.71
C VAL A 35 -11.12 -17.28 16.30
N LEU A 36 -11.32 -16.29 15.42
CA LEU A 36 -10.80 -16.33 14.06
C LEU A 36 -9.26 -16.43 14.04
N SER A 37 -8.59 -15.70 14.94
CA SER A 37 -7.13 -15.72 15.05
C SER A 37 -6.64 -17.08 15.51
N ALA A 38 -7.28 -17.68 16.52
CA ALA A 38 -6.94 -19.02 16.98
C ALA A 38 -7.11 -20.07 15.88
N LEU A 39 -8.21 -20.02 15.11
CA LEU A 39 -8.44 -20.92 13.98
C LEU A 39 -7.39 -20.72 12.88
N PHE A 40 -7.05 -19.47 12.55
CA PHE A 40 -6.01 -19.15 11.58
C PHE A 40 -4.64 -19.69 12.01
N TRP A 41 -4.23 -19.46 13.26
CA TRP A 41 -2.96 -19.96 13.78
C TRP A 41 -2.90 -21.47 13.87
N LEU A 42 -4.01 -22.13 14.19
CA LEU A 42 -4.10 -23.59 14.15
C LEU A 42 -3.89 -24.11 12.73
N ALA A 43 -4.62 -23.57 11.76
CA ALA A 43 -4.50 -23.95 10.36
C ALA A 43 -3.08 -23.72 9.82
N LEU A 44 -2.49 -22.55 10.13
CA LEU A 44 -1.13 -22.20 9.70
C LEU A 44 -0.07 -23.10 10.35
N THR A 45 -0.26 -23.48 11.62
CA THR A 45 0.63 -24.42 12.31
C THR A 45 0.60 -25.79 11.64
N VAL A 46 -0.60 -26.31 11.32
CA VAL A 46 -0.76 -27.60 10.64
C VAL A 46 -0.15 -27.54 9.22
N ALA A 47 -0.47 -26.49 8.46
CA ALA A 47 0.02 -26.31 7.09
C ALA A 47 1.55 -26.18 7.00
N THR A 48 2.20 -25.62 8.02
CA THR A 48 3.66 -25.44 8.04
C THR A 48 4.40 -26.48 8.88
N VAL A 49 3.70 -27.50 9.39
CA VAL A 49 4.26 -28.50 10.32
C VAL A 49 5.01 -27.83 11.50
N GLY A 50 4.49 -26.68 11.95
CA GLY A 50 5.07 -25.89 13.04
C GLY A 50 6.23 -24.95 12.67
N LEU A 51 6.73 -24.92 11.43
CA LEU A 51 7.82 -24.02 11.02
C LEU A 51 7.47 -22.53 11.21
N VAL A 52 6.17 -22.18 11.16
CA VAL A 52 5.71 -20.81 11.43
C VAL A 52 6.19 -20.27 12.78
N TRP A 53 6.31 -21.12 13.80
CA TRP A 53 6.74 -20.70 15.13
C TRP A 53 8.22 -20.32 15.19
N LEU A 54 9.06 -20.95 14.37
CA LEU A 54 10.47 -20.58 14.23
C LEU A 54 10.61 -19.21 13.56
N LEU A 55 9.84 -18.97 12.49
CA LEU A 55 9.79 -17.67 11.83
C LEU A 55 9.31 -16.58 12.80
N LEU A 56 8.25 -16.85 13.57
CA LEU A 56 7.75 -15.90 14.58
C LEU A 56 8.76 -15.64 15.69
N ALA A 57 9.49 -16.66 16.14
CA ALA A 57 10.55 -16.49 17.13
C ALA A 57 11.65 -15.57 16.58
N LEU A 58 12.06 -15.75 15.31
CA LEU A 58 13.02 -14.89 14.64
C LEU A 58 12.51 -13.45 14.54
N LEU A 59 11.29 -13.25 14.03
CA LEU A 59 10.65 -11.94 13.92
C LEU A 59 10.48 -11.26 15.29
N TYR A 60 10.21 -12.04 16.34
CA TYR A 60 10.12 -11.54 17.71
C TYR A 60 11.46 -11.01 18.22
N VAL A 61 12.60 -11.66 17.92
CA VAL A 61 13.92 -11.14 18.29
C VAL A 61 14.21 -9.81 17.59
N PHE A 62 13.96 -9.71 16.28
CA PHE A 62 14.10 -8.44 15.56
C PHE A 62 13.14 -7.36 16.08
N GLY A 63 11.90 -7.74 16.37
CA GLY A 63 10.90 -6.86 16.97
C GLY A 63 11.33 -6.34 18.35
N LEU A 64 11.96 -7.18 19.18
CA LEU A 64 12.54 -6.76 20.45
C LEU A 64 13.66 -5.74 20.26
N ALA A 65 14.54 -5.92 19.28
CA ALA A 65 15.61 -4.96 18.99
C ALA A 65 15.03 -3.60 18.55
N ALA A 66 14.08 -3.60 17.60
CA ALA A 66 13.41 -2.40 17.14
C ALA A 66 12.66 -1.68 18.26
N HIS A 67 11.92 -2.42 19.09
CA HIS A 67 11.19 -1.84 20.21
C HIS A 67 12.13 -1.32 21.31
N SER A 68 13.26 -2.00 21.55
CA SER A 68 14.29 -1.52 22.49
C SER A 68 14.91 -0.22 22.01
N TYR A 69 15.21 -0.10 20.71
CA TYR A 69 15.67 1.14 20.10
C TYR A 69 14.66 2.27 20.30
N PHE A 70 13.39 2.01 20.00
CA PHE A 70 12.32 3.00 20.19
C PHE A 70 12.17 3.43 21.65
N MET A 71 12.23 2.49 22.60
CA MET A 71 12.17 2.81 24.03
C MET A 71 13.36 3.64 24.50
N SER A 72 14.58 3.32 24.04
CA SER A 72 15.77 4.12 24.31
C SER A 72 15.66 5.53 23.75
N HIS A 73 15.12 5.68 22.52
CA HIS A 73 14.88 6.97 21.92
C HIS A 73 13.85 7.79 22.71
N LEU A 74 12.72 7.18 23.08
CA LEU A 74 11.65 7.79 23.87
C LEU A 74 12.18 8.25 25.24
N GLN A 75 12.91 7.40 25.95
CA GLN A 75 13.45 7.75 27.27
C GLN A 75 14.59 8.77 27.18
N GLY A 76 15.35 8.77 26.08
CA GLY A 76 16.45 9.72 25.87
C GLY A 76 15.99 11.13 25.47
N HIS A 77 14.88 11.25 24.74
CA HIS A 77 14.34 12.55 24.28
C HIS A 77 13.14 13.04 25.09
N GLY A 78 12.43 12.13 25.76
CA GLY A 78 11.28 12.44 26.60
C GLY A 78 11.68 12.89 28.00
N VAL A 79 10.91 13.83 28.56
CA VAL A 79 11.05 14.32 29.92
C VAL A 79 10.16 13.48 30.85
N LYS A 80 10.78 12.67 31.72
CA LYS A 80 10.04 11.82 32.66
C LYS A 80 9.28 12.66 33.69
N VAL A 81 7.96 12.52 33.76
CA VAL A 81 7.12 13.22 34.72
C VAL A 81 7.30 12.62 36.11
N GLY A 82 7.47 13.48 37.13
CA GLY A 82 7.67 13.06 38.52
C GLY A 82 7.42 14.19 39.51
N ALA A 83 7.45 13.89 40.81
CA ALA A 83 7.17 14.88 41.86
C ALA A 83 8.12 16.09 41.84
N GLN A 84 9.33 15.94 41.30
CA GLN A 84 10.31 17.03 41.16
C GLN A 84 10.30 17.66 39.75
N GLN A 85 9.61 17.05 38.79
CA GLN A 85 9.63 17.43 37.37
C GLN A 85 8.22 17.35 36.80
N PHE A 86 7.58 18.52 36.63
CA PHE A 86 6.15 18.66 36.34
C PHE A 86 5.26 18.07 37.46
N PRO A 87 5.35 18.60 38.70
CA PRO A 87 4.59 18.09 39.84
C PRO A 87 3.07 18.14 39.65
N ASP A 88 2.58 19.11 38.87
CA ASP A 88 1.18 19.27 38.49
C ASP A 88 0.71 18.11 37.59
N LEU A 89 1.47 17.78 36.53
CA LEU A 89 1.19 16.64 35.66
C LEU A 89 1.33 15.32 36.40
N HIS A 90 2.31 15.20 37.29
CA HIS A 90 2.49 14.02 38.13
C HIS A 90 1.29 13.79 39.06
N ALA A 91 0.79 14.85 39.70
CA ALA A 91 -0.40 14.76 40.56
C ALA A 91 -1.63 14.32 39.76
N ARG A 92 -1.87 14.92 38.59
CA ARG A 92 -2.96 14.55 37.68
C ARG A 92 -2.88 13.10 37.23
N PHE A 93 -1.70 12.66 36.80
CA PHE A 93 -1.46 11.29 36.36
C PHE A 93 -1.77 10.27 37.46
N ASN A 94 -1.32 10.55 38.69
CA ASN A 94 -1.58 9.69 39.84
C ASN A 94 -3.08 9.63 40.18
N ALA A 95 -3.77 10.78 40.20
CA ALA A 95 -5.21 10.84 40.40
C ALA A 95 -5.98 10.05 39.33
N CYS A 96 -5.58 10.17 38.06
CA CYS A 96 -6.15 9.39 36.97
C CYS A 96 -5.90 7.88 37.14
N CYS A 97 -4.68 7.47 37.52
CA CYS A 97 -4.36 6.07 37.79
C CYS A 97 -5.24 5.49 38.91
N ASP A 98 -5.45 6.28 39.97
CA ASP A 98 -6.28 5.88 41.11
C ASP A 98 -7.76 5.78 40.69
N ALA A 99 -8.25 6.74 39.90
CA ALA A 99 -9.63 6.76 39.39
C ALA A 99 -9.95 5.55 38.48
N VAL A 100 -9.01 5.14 37.63
CA VAL A 100 -9.20 3.98 36.74
C VAL A 100 -8.82 2.64 37.41
N GLY A 101 -8.38 2.67 38.67
CA GLY A 101 -8.06 1.47 39.45
C GLY A 101 -6.82 0.73 38.97
N LEU A 102 -5.77 1.44 38.52
CA LEU A 102 -4.55 0.82 38.00
C LEU A 102 -3.49 0.65 39.12
N PRO A 103 -3.25 -0.57 39.64
CA PRO A 103 -2.39 -0.77 40.80
C PRO A 103 -0.90 -0.55 40.50
N GLN A 104 -0.47 -0.85 39.27
CA GLN A 104 0.90 -0.61 38.81
C GLN A 104 0.90 0.59 37.88
N ARG A 105 1.42 1.71 38.38
CA ARG A 105 1.49 2.97 37.65
C ARG A 105 2.46 2.85 36.46
N PRO A 106 2.01 3.17 35.23
CA PRO A 106 2.90 3.28 34.08
C PRO A 106 3.94 4.38 34.30
N GLU A 107 5.03 4.28 33.55
CA GLU A 107 5.97 5.40 33.43
C GLU A 107 5.31 6.51 32.59
N PHE A 108 5.45 7.76 33.01
CA PHE A 108 4.80 8.90 32.33
C PHE A 108 5.84 9.89 31.82
N TYR A 109 5.74 10.27 30.55
CA TYR A 109 6.69 11.15 29.87
C TYR A 109 5.97 12.28 29.14
N VAL A 110 6.61 13.44 29.06
CA VAL A 110 6.28 14.51 28.12
C VAL A 110 7.33 14.53 27.02
N MET A 111 6.92 14.60 25.76
CA MET A 111 7.83 14.63 24.62
C MET A 111 7.40 15.72 23.64
N THR A 112 8.35 16.35 22.95
CA THR A 112 8.03 17.34 21.92
C THR A 112 7.22 16.70 20.79
N GLY A 113 6.06 17.28 20.46
CA GLY A 113 5.19 16.78 19.39
C GLY A 113 5.46 17.40 18.02
N ASN A 114 6.30 18.44 17.93
CA ASN A 114 6.62 19.15 16.69
C ASN A 114 5.37 19.62 15.93
N GLY A 115 4.37 20.15 16.66
CA GLY A 115 3.08 20.57 16.08
C GLY A 115 2.01 19.48 16.05
N VAL A 116 2.34 18.23 16.43
CA VAL A 116 1.38 17.12 16.50
C VAL A 116 0.68 17.10 17.85
N LEU A 117 -0.64 17.22 17.83
CA LEU A 117 -1.49 17.11 19.03
C LEU A 117 -1.85 15.66 19.29
N ASN A 118 -1.12 14.99 20.18
CA ASN A 118 -1.39 13.59 20.50
C ASN A 118 -0.95 13.18 21.93
N ALA A 119 -1.42 12.01 22.34
CA ALA A 119 -0.90 11.22 23.44
C ALA A 119 -0.86 9.75 22.99
N PHE A 120 -0.06 8.92 23.63
CA PHE A 120 -0.10 7.48 23.36
C PHE A 120 0.39 6.64 24.54
N ALA A 121 -0.20 5.46 24.70
CA ALA A 121 0.28 4.40 25.56
C ALA A 121 1.07 3.35 24.77
N THR A 122 2.16 2.87 25.36
CA THR A 122 2.95 1.75 24.81
C THR A 122 3.40 0.82 25.91
N ARG A 123 3.80 -0.39 25.54
CA ARG A 123 4.25 -1.43 26.47
C ARG A 123 5.54 -2.04 25.98
N PHE A 124 6.55 -1.99 26.83
CA PHE A 124 7.79 -2.71 26.63
C PHE A 124 7.94 -3.80 27.69
N LEU A 125 8.03 -5.04 27.23
CA LEU A 125 8.09 -6.24 28.08
C LEU A 125 6.96 -6.25 29.11
N ARG A 126 7.28 -5.95 30.37
CA ARG A 126 6.33 -5.95 31.49
C ARG A 126 5.86 -4.56 31.91
N ARG A 127 6.52 -3.49 31.45
CA ARG A 127 6.25 -2.11 31.87
C ARG A 127 5.42 -1.37 30.82
N ASN A 128 4.49 -0.56 31.31
CA ASN A 128 3.68 0.32 30.48
C ASN A 128 4.24 1.74 30.56
N TYR A 129 4.07 2.47 29.47
CA TYR A 129 4.50 3.84 29.31
C TYR A 129 3.32 4.65 28.77
N VAL A 130 3.13 5.85 29.28
CA VAL A 130 2.21 6.85 28.74
C VAL A 130 3.05 8.05 28.34
N VAL A 131 2.82 8.56 27.14
CA VAL A 131 3.51 9.73 26.60
C VAL A 131 2.47 10.76 26.22
N LEU A 132 2.68 11.99 26.70
CA LEU A 132 1.90 13.16 26.33
C LEU A 132 2.76 14.10 25.49
N LEU A 133 2.28 14.51 24.32
CA LEU A 133 3.02 15.47 23.51
C LEU A 133 2.88 16.88 24.08
N SER A 134 3.98 17.64 24.09
CA SER A 134 4.03 18.99 24.66
C SER A 134 3.00 19.93 24.04
N ASP A 135 2.74 19.80 22.74
CA ASP A 135 1.76 20.61 22.02
C ASP A 135 0.33 20.50 22.61
N VAL A 136 -0.02 19.33 23.18
CA VAL A 136 -1.31 19.14 23.87
C VAL A 136 -1.30 19.85 25.22
N VAL A 137 -0.18 19.78 25.95
CA VAL A 137 0.02 20.51 27.21
C VAL A 137 -0.11 22.01 26.97
N ASP A 138 0.55 22.52 25.92
CA ASP A 138 0.53 23.93 25.55
C ASP A 138 -0.85 24.39 25.07
N ALA A 139 -1.55 23.57 24.29
CA ALA A 139 -2.90 23.85 23.81
C ALA A 139 -3.94 24.03 24.94
N LEU A 140 -3.73 23.34 26.06
CA LEU A 140 -4.66 23.27 27.19
C LEU A 140 -4.19 24.05 28.41
N GLN A 141 -3.22 24.96 28.27
CA GLN A 141 -2.77 25.82 29.37
C GLN A 141 -3.92 26.62 30.03
N ASP A 142 -4.95 27.00 29.26
CA ASP A 142 -6.13 27.72 29.75
C ASP A 142 -7.23 26.81 30.31
N ASP A 143 -7.13 25.49 30.12
CA ASP A 143 -7.99 24.49 30.77
C ASP A 143 -7.18 23.23 31.15
N PRO A 144 -6.25 23.33 32.13
CA PRO A 144 -5.42 22.20 32.53
C PRO A 144 -6.18 20.92 32.94
N PRO A 145 -7.39 20.98 33.57
CA PRO A 145 -8.26 19.81 33.78
C PRO A 145 -8.54 18.97 32.54
N ALA A 146 -8.60 19.56 31.34
CA ALA A 146 -8.82 18.83 30.09
C ALA A 146 -7.70 17.83 29.76
N LEU A 147 -6.47 18.03 30.26
CA LEU A 147 -5.36 17.10 30.07
C LEU A 147 -5.66 15.72 30.65
N ASN A 148 -6.49 15.66 31.69
CA ASN A 148 -6.89 14.41 32.31
C ASN A 148 -7.66 13.50 31.33
N PHE A 149 -8.32 14.07 30.31
CA PHE A 149 -9.01 13.28 29.29
C PHE A 149 -8.02 12.44 28.48
N TYR A 150 -6.92 13.05 28.01
CA TYR A 150 -5.87 12.35 27.27
C TYR A 150 -5.19 11.29 28.15
N ILE A 151 -4.86 11.65 29.39
CA ILE A 151 -4.25 10.71 30.34
C ILE A 151 -5.18 9.52 30.59
N GLY A 152 -6.45 9.77 30.93
CA GLY A 152 -7.45 8.73 31.17
C GLY A 152 -7.68 7.86 29.94
N HIS A 153 -7.75 8.45 28.75
CA HIS A 153 -7.90 7.73 27.48
C HIS A 153 -6.76 6.73 27.27
N GLU A 154 -5.50 7.17 27.44
CA GLU A 154 -4.34 6.29 27.29
C GLU A 154 -4.26 5.22 28.39
N LEU A 155 -4.61 5.57 29.63
CA LEU A 155 -4.75 4.59 30.71
C LEU A 155 -5.84 3.56 30.39
N GLY A 156 -6.92 3.95 29.71
CA GLY A 156 -7.96 3.06 29.23
C GLY A 156 -7.41 1.95 28.32
N HIS A 157 -6.46 2.27 27.44
CA HIS A 157 -5.78 1.25 26.62
C HIS A 157 -5.00 0.23 27.46
N ILE A 158 -4.43 0.67 28.58
CA ILE A 158 -3.67 -0.19 29.49
C ILE A 158 -4.62 -1.05 30.33
N VAL A 159 -5.64 -0.45 30.95
CA VAL A 159 -6.64 -1.13 31.80
C VAL A 159 -7.38 -2.21 31.00
N GLN A 160 -7.82 -1.89 29.78
CA GLN A 160 -8.48 -2.85 28.89
C GLN A 160 -7.51 -3.81 28.19
N LYS A 161 -6.22 -3.76 28.52
CA LYS A 161 -5.17 -4.64 27.97
C LYS A 161 -5.12 -4.61 26.43
N HIS A 162 -5.49 -3.50 25.80
CA HIS A 162 -5.51 -3.35 24.35
C HIS A 162 -4.15 -3.64 23.72
N LEU A 163 -3.06 -3.21 24.39
CA LEU A 163 -1.67 -3.43 23.99
C LEU A 163 -1.29 -4.93 23.98
N VAL A 164 -1.73 -5.69 24.98
CA VAL A 164 -1.40 -7.12 25.12
C VAL A 164 -2.30 -7.97 24.24
N ARG A 165 -3.59 -7.64 24.16
CA ARG A 165 -4.56 -8.36 23.33
C ARG A 165 -4.15 -8.40 21.86
N HIS A 166 -3.51 -7.34 21.35
CA HIS A 166 -3.02 -7.25 19.97
C HIS A 166 -2.12 -8.41 19.54
N TRP A 167 -1.27 -8.93 20.43
CA TRP A 167 -0.43 -10.10 20.12
C TRP A 167 -1.25 -11.33 19.74
N TRP A 168 -2.43 -11.50 20.33
CA TRP A 168 -3.29 -12.67 20.13
C TRP A 168 -4.20 -12.54 18.90
N ILE A 169 -4.52 -11.32 18.48
CA ILE A 169 -5.49 -11.04 17.41
C ILE A 169 -4.86 -10.40 16.17
N GLY A 170 -3.55 -10.13 16.18
CA GLY A 170 -2.88 -9.27 15.20
C GLY A 170 -3.09 -9.68 13.74
N THR A 171 -3.10 -10.98 13.43
CA THR A 171 -3.38 -11.48 12.07
C THR A 171 -4.80 -11.16 11.63
N MET A 172 -5.79 -11.37 12.49
CA MET A 172 -7.18 -11.06 12.18
C MET A 172 -7.49 -9.57 12.25
N MET A 173 -6.63 -8.76 12.86
CA MET A 173 -6.77 -7.30 12.82
C MET A 173 -6.64 -6.73 11.41
N LEU A 174 -5.98 -7.44 10.49
CA LEU A 174 -5.84 -7.07 9.08
C LEU A 174 -7.12 -7.29 8.25
N THR A 175 -8.08 -8.04 8.80
CA THR A 175 -9.32 -8.36 8.08
C THR A 175 -10.14 -7.08 7.81
N PRO A 176 -10.64 -6.90 6.58
CA PRO A 176 -11.53 -5.80 6.23
C PRO A 176 -12.72 -5.74 7.19
N LEU A 177 -13.19 -4.53 7.49
CA LEU A 177 -14.32 -4.23 8.39
C LEU A 177 -14.12 -4.60 9.87
N LEU A 178 -13.75 -5.83 10.18
CA LEU A 178 -13.79 -6.37 11.53
C LEU A 178 -12.67 -5.76 12.39
N GLY A 179 -11.44 -5.74 11.88
CA GLY A 179 -10.31 -5.14 12.57
C GLY A 179 -10.55 -3.65 12.85
N SER A 180 -10.96 -2.90 11.82
CA SER A 180 -11.23 -1.47 11.94
C SER A 180 -12.41 -1.21 12.89
N ALA A 181 -13.47 -2.03 12.86
CA ALA A 181 -14.59 -1.95 13.80
C ALA A 181 -14.16 -2.18 15.24
N TYR A 182 -13.30 -3.16 15.52
CA TYR A 182 -12.75 -3.36 16.85
C TYR A 182 -11.87 -2.18 17.29
N SER A 183 -11.06 -1.62 16.38
CA SER A 183 -10.27 -0.42 16.66
C SER A 183 -11.16 0.74 17.10
N ARG A 184 -12.19 1.06 16.31
CA ARG A 184 -13.14 2.12 16.65
C ARG A 184 -13.90 1.85 17.97
N ALA A 185 -14.19 0.58 18.28
CA ALA A 185 -14.83 0.21 19.54
C ALA A 185 -13.91 0.46 20.75
N ARG A 186 -12.61 0.19 20.63
CA ARG A 186 -11.62 0.49 21.68
C ARG A 186 -11.56 1.98 21.97
N GLU A 187 -11.55 2.81 20.93
CA GLU A 187 -11.52 4.28 21.08
C GLU A 187 -12.73 4.79 21.88
N TYR A 188 -13.94 4.28 21.58
CA TYR A 188 -15.13 4.65 22.35
C TYR A 188 -15.06 4.23 23.82
N THR A 189 -14.45 3.09 24.13
CA THR A 189 -14.21 2.69 25.51
C THR A 189 -13.17 3.58 26.17
N CYS A 190 -12.05 3.86 25.50
CA CYS A 190 -11.01 4.74 26.03
C CYS A 190 -11.52 6.16 26.27
N ASP A 191 -12.45 6.66 25.45
CA ASP A 191 -13.13 7.94 25.69
C ASP A 191 -13.91 7.97 27.02
N GLN A 192 -14.46 6.83 27.46
CA GLN A 192 -15.12 6.74 28.77
C GLN A 192 -14.12 6.76 29.92
N TYR A 193 -12.93 6.17 29.74
CA TYR A 193 -11.83 6.31 30.71
C TYR A 193 -11.30 7.74 30.75
N GLY A 194 -11.18 8.41 29.60
CA GLY A 194 -10.83 9.83 29.52
C GLY A 194 -11.84 10.70 30.27
N LEU A 195 -13.13 10.51 30.02
CA LEU A 195 -14.20 11.23 30.70
C LEU A 195 -14.21 10.99 32.21
N ALA A 196 -13.95 9.76 32.67
CA ALA A 196 -13.94 9.42 34.09
C ALA A 196 -12.79 10.08 34.88
N CYS A 197 -11.72 10.48 34.18
CA CYS A 197 -10.58 11.20 34.76
C CYS A 197 -10.78 12.72 34.77
N CYS A 198 -11.80 13.24 34.10
CA CYS A 198 -12.15 14.66 34.11
C CYS A 198 -13.09 14.98 35.28
N ASP A 199 -12.95 16.20 35.81
CA ASP A 199 -13.84 16.73 36.85
C ASP A 199 -15.25 16.98 36.29
N ASP A 200 -15.32 17.41 35.02
CA ASP A 200 -16.56 17.69 34.31
C ASP A 200 -16.48 17.31 32.82
N SER A 201 -17.65 17.16 32.21
CA SER A 201 -17.76 16.79 30.80
C SER A 201 -17.28 17.88 29.83
N ARG A 202 -17.22 19.14 30.25
CA ARG A 202 -16.81 20.26 29.41
C ARG A 202 -15.30 20.23 29.16
N SER A 203 -14.49 19.96 30.18
CA SER A 203 -13.04 19.77 29.99
C SER A 203 -12.72 18.56 29.11
N ALA A 204 -13.48 17.47 29.21
CA ALA A 204 -13.36 16.34 28.27
C ALA A 204 -13.67 16.76 26.82
N LEU A 205 -14.68 17.61 26.62
CA LEU A 205 -15.01 18.17 25.30
C LEU A 205 -13.95 19.16 24.81
N HIS A 206 -13.30 19.93 25.69
CA HIS A 206 -12.18 20.80 25.33
C HIS A 206 -10.98 20.00 24.80
N ALA A 207 -10.65 18.86 25.42
CA ALA A 207 -9.61 17.96 24.92
C ALA A 207 -9.92 17.45 23.50
N LEU A 208 -11.15 16.97 23.26
CA LEU A 208 -11.54 16.57 21.90
C LEU A 208 -11.59 17.75 20.91
N ALA A 209 -11.92 18.94 21.38
CA ALA A 209 -11.94 20.16 20.56
C ALA A 209 -10.53 20.57 20.12
N VAL A 210 -9.51 20.35 20.96
CA VAL A 210 -8.10 20.56 20.58
C VAL A 210 -7.70 19.66 19.42
N LEU A 211 -8.10 18.38 19.42
CA LEU A 211 -7.87 17.48 18.28
C LEU A 211 -8.59 17.95 17.01
N ALA A 212 -9.79 18.51 17.15
CA ALA A 212 -10.61 18.92 16.02
C ALA A 212 -10.19 20.27 15.41
N ALA A 213 -9.77 21.23 16.23
CA ALA A 213 -9.58 22.62 15.84
C ALA A 213 -8.19 23.18 16.18
N GLY A 214 -7.29 22.36 16.72
CA GLY A 214 -5.94 22.76 17.07
C GLY A 214 -5.85 23.56 18.37
N GLY A 215 -4.63 23.91 18.79
CA GLY A 215 -4.35 24.47 20.12
C GLY A 215 -4.90 25.87 20.42
N LYS A 216 -5.53 26.56 19.46
CA LYS A 216 -6.11 27.91 19.65
C LYS A 216 -7.60 27.98 19.35
N ARG A 217 -8.06 27.43 18.21
CA ARG A 217 -9.46 27.60 17.76
C ARG A 217 -10.45 26.76 18.55
N TRP A 218 -9.99 25.76 19.31
CA TRP A 218 -10.82 24.97 20.20
C TRP A 218 -11.62 25.84 21.18
N LYS A 219 -11.08 26.99 21.62
CA LYS A 219 -11.75 27.91 22.56
C LYS A 219 -13.01 28.57 21.99
N THR A 220 -13.09 28.66 20.67
CA THR A 220 -14.15 29.37 19.93
C THR A 220 -15.04 28.43 19.11
N ILE A 221 -14.82 27.12 19.20
CA ILE A 221 -15.63 26.14 18.47
C ILE A 221 -17.04 26.04 19.08
N ASN A 222 -18.05 25.98 18.23
CA ASN A 222 -19.42 25.73 18.66
C ASN A 222 -19.67 24.21 18.75
N PHE A 223 -19.82 23.69 19.97
CA PHE A 223 -19.99 22.25 20.21
C PHE A 223 -21.27 21.68 19.58
N ASP A 224 -22.37 22.41 19.61
CA ASP A 224 -23.64 21.96 19.03
C ASP A 224 -23.54 21.85 17.51
N ALA A 225 -22.97 22.86 16.86
CA ALA A 225 -22.73 22.84 15.43
C ALA A 225 -21.77 21.70 15.04
N TYR A 226 -20.71 21.48 15.82
CA TYR A 226 -19.75 20.40 15.55
C TYR A 226 -20.36 19.01 15.71
N ILE A 227 -21.20 18.80 16.73
CA ILE A 227 -21.94 17.54 16.90
C ILE A 227 -22.96 17.36 15.78
N ALA A 228 -23.66 18.41 15.35
CA ALA A 228 -24.61 18.34 14.25
C ALA A 228 -23.97 17.86 12.92
N GLN A 229 -22.66 18.12 12.70
CA GLN A 229 -21.93 17.58 11.55
C GLN A 229 -21.91 16.05 11.50
N SER A 230 -22.07 15.36 12.63
CA SER A 230 -22.20 13.90 12.65
C SER A 230 -23.40 13.38 11.84
N GLY A 231 -24.39 14.24 11.56
CA GLY A 231 -25.51 13.95 10.65
C GLY A 231 -25.09 13.68 9.21
N ALA A 232 -23.95 14.19 8.75
CA ALA A 232 -23.41 13.90 7.42
C ALA A 232 -22.78 12.50 7.31
N SER A 233 -22.52 11.83 8.44
CA SER A 233 -21.79 10.56 8.47
C SER A 233 -22.51 9.37 7.81
N GLY A 234 -23.80 9.52 7.47
CA GLY A 234 -24.56 8.54 6.69
C GLY A 234 -24.25 8.56 5.19
N GLY A 235 -23.60 9.61 4.68
CA GLY A 235 -23.18 9.70 3.29
C GLY A 235 -22.17 8.61 2.90
N PHE A 236 -22.12 8.28 1.60
CA PHE A 236 -21.28 7.20 1.07
C PHE A 236 -19.80 7.33 1.48
N TRP A 237 -19.16 8.46 1.18
CA TRP A 237 -17.73 8.65 1.42
C TRP A 237 -17.37 8.66 2.92
N MET A 238 -18.17 9.34 3.75
CA MET A 238 -17.94 9.33 5.20
C MET A 238 -18.16 7.94 5.79
N SER A 239 -19.12 7.18 5.27
CA SER A 239 -19.35 5.79 5.68
C SER A 239 -18.18 4.89 5.27
N LEU A 240 -17.69 5.00 4.02
CA LEU A 240 -16.60 4.18 3.49
C LEU A 240 -15.29 4.46 4.25
N ASN A 241 -14.97 5.73 4.48
CA ASN A 241 -13.77 6.12 5.21
C ASN A 241 -13.86 5.67 6.67
N GLU A 242 -15.01 5.86 7.35
CA GLU A 242 -15.17 5.36 8.72
C GLU A 242 -15.10 3.84 8.81
N LEU A 243 -15.67 3.10 7.84
CA LEU A 243 -15.64 1.63 7.83
C LEU A 243 -14.23 1.08 7.61
N THR A 244 -13.39 1.78 6.86
CA THR A 244 -12.01 1.37 6.56
C THR A 244 -10.97 1.99 7.51
N GLY A 245 -11.35 2.99 8.30
CA GLY A 245 -10.50 3.69 9.25
C GLY A 245 -10.55 3.15 10.69
N ASP A 246 -9.44 3.35 11.40
CA ASP A 246 -9.23 2.82 12.76
C ASP A 246 -9.83 3.68 13.87
N TYR A 247 -10.15 4.94 13.55
CA TYR A 247 -10.69 5.90 14.49
C TYR A 247 -12.13 6.27 14.12
N PRO A 248 -13.05 6.38 15.10
CA PRO A 248 -14.35 6.98 14.84
C PRO A 248 -14.18 8.47 14.50
N TRP A 249 -15.14 9.03 13.75
CA TRP A 249 -15.16 10.47 13.51
C TRP A 249 -15.13 11.25 14.83
N LEU A 250 -14.27 12.27 14.90
CA LEU A 250 -14.16 13.12 16.09
C LEU A 250 -15.51 13.72 16.49
N SER A 251 -16.35 14.15 15.53
CA SER A 251 -17.71 14.65 15.81
C SER A 251 -18.61 13.62 16.49
N LYS A 252 -18.45 12.32 16.18
CA LYS A 252 -19.17 11.23 16.88
C LYS A 252 -18.62 10.97 18.28
N ARG A 253 -17.29 11.00 18.44
CA ARG A 253 -16.65 10.92 19.77
C ARG A 253 -17.13 12.08 20.66
N PHE A 254 -17.15 13.29 20.11
CA PHE A 254 -17.66 14.50 20.77
C PHE A 254 -19.11 14.32 21.24
N ALA A 255 -19.99 13.83 20.37
CA ALA A 255 -21.39 13.56 20.71
C ALA A 255 -21.54 12.48 21.80
N ARG A 256 -20.73 11.41 21.72
CA ARG A 256 -20.71 10.31 22.69
C ARG A 256 -20.18 10.74 24.06
N VAL A 257 -19.14 11.55 24.12
CA VAL A 257 -18.64 12.10 25.40
C VAL A 257 -19.68 13.02 26.05
N ARG A 258 -20.38 13.85 25.24
CA ARG A 258 -21.41 14.75 25.76
C ARG A 258 -22.70 14.06 26.20
N SER A 259 -23.18 13.10 25.42
CA SER A 259 -24.54 12.55 25.57
C SER A 259 -24.57 11.05 25.88
N GLY A 260 -23.40 10.43 26.05
CA GLY A 260 -23.29 8.99 26.34
C GLY A 260 -23.96 8.13 25.28
N ASP A 261 -24.71 7.12 25.73
CA ASP A 261 -25.45 6.21 24.85
C ASP A 261 -26.69 6.84 24.20
N ALA A 262 -27.14 8.01 24.66
CA ALA A 262 -28.23 8.75 24.01
C ALA A 262 -27.79 9.39 22.68
N ALA A 263 -26.48 9.47 22.40
CA ALA A 263 -25.96 9.93 21.12
C ALA A 263 -26.38 8.98 19.99
N THR A 264 -27.18 9.50 19.06
CA THR A 264 -27.64 8.78 17.87
C THR A 264 -26.92 9.27 16.62
N PHE A 265 -26.69 8.37 15.68
CA PHE A 265 -26.00 8.68 14.42
C PHE A 265 -26.77 8.09 13.24
N PRO A 266 -26.67 8.71 12.05
CA PRO A 266 -27.19 8.13 10.82
C PRO A 266 -26.67 6.71 10.60
N ARG A 267 -27.49 5.88 9.96
CA ARG A 267 -27.04 4.58 9.45
C ARG A 267 -26.00 4.79 8.36
N ARG A 268 -25.00 3.91 8.33
CA ARG A 268 -23.97 3.92 7.28
C ARG A 268 -24.59 3.55 5.94
N HIS A 269 -24.05 4.14 4.88
CA HIS A 269 -24.49 3.89 3.51
C HIS A 269 -24.31 2.40 3.14
N PRO A 270 -25.32 1.73 2.56
CA PRO A 270 -25.25 0.30 2.21
C PRO A 270 -24.10 -0.02 1.24
N LEU A 271 -23.94 0.73 0.16
CA LEU A 271 -22.84 0.50 -0.81
C LEU A 271 -21.45 0.67 -0.18
N ALA A 272 -21.32 1.50 0.86
CA ALA A 272 -20.03 1.68 1.52
C ALA A 272 -19.57 0.40 2.24
N TRP A 273 -20.50 -0.44 2.72
CA TRP A 273 -20.16 -1.75 3.29
C TRP A 273 -19.55 -2.69 2.26
N PHE A 274 -20.13 -2.73 1.05
CA PHE A 274 -19.61 -3.56 -0.05
C PHE A 274 -18.17 -3.18 -0.39
N PHE A 275 -17.92 -1.90 -0.67
CA PHE A 275 -16.57 -1.45 -1.00
C PHE A 275 -15.60 -1.58 0.18
N ALA A 276 -16.04 -1.29 1.40
CA ALA A 276 -15.18 -1.45 2.58
C ALA A 276 -14.78 -2.90 2.87
N ALA A 277 -15.60 -3.88 2.47
CA ALA A 277 -15.24 -5.30 2.55
C ALA A 277 -14.10 -5.67 1.59
N LEU A 278 -13.92 -4.89 0.51
CA LEU A 278 -12.87 -5.04 -0.49
C LEU A 278 -11.68 -4.13 -0.22
N VAL A 279 -11.55 -3.52 0.96
CA VAL A 279 -10.39 -2.68 1.29
C VAL A 279 -9.61 -3.36 2.41
N PRO A 280 -8.35 -3.79 2.18
CA PRO A 280 -7.53 -4.37 3.22
C PRO A 280 -7.22 -3.30 4.27
N ARG A 281 -7.20 -3.70 5.54
CA ARG A 281 -6.87 -2.77 6.61
C ARG A 281 -5.37 -2.58 6.69
N THR A 282 -4.91 -1.43 6.20
CA THR A 282 -3.49 -1.02 6.19
C THR A 282 -3.21 0.19 7.08
N GLY A 283 -4.20 0.66 7.84
CA GLY A 283 -4.11 1.84 8.70
C GLY A 283 -4.41 3.18 8.01
N PHE A 284 -4.28 3.25 6.67
CA PHE A 284 -4.55 4.47 5.87
C PHE A 284 -5.92 4.46 5.16
N GLY A 285 -6.83 3.58 5.59
CA GLY A 285 -8.15 3.42 4.98
C GLY A 285 -8.07 3.09 3.48
N VAL A 286 -8.96 3.70 2.68
CA VAL A 286 -9.05 3.47 1.22
C VAL A 286 -7.72 3.74 0.51
N LEU A 287 -6.98 4.78 0.90
CA LEU A 287 -5.71 5.12 0.24
C LEU A 287 -4.68 4.00 0.40
N GLY A 288 -4.55 3.47 1.62
CA GLY A 288 -3.65 2.34 1.85
C GLY A 288 -4.10 1.07 1.13
N GLY A 289 -5.41 0.88 0.94
CA GLY A 289 -5.95 -0.18 0.09
C GLY A 289 -5.52 -0.03 -1.36
N LEU A 290 -5.62 1.18 -1.93
CA LEU A 290 -5.18 1.47 -3.29
C LEU A 290 -3.70 1.18 -3.50
N ILE A 291 -2.84 1.53 -2.53
CA ILE A 291 -1.39 1.25 -2.58
C ILE A 291 -1.14 -0.27 -2.64
N VAL A 292 -1.83 -1.05 -1.81
CA VAL A 292 -1.69 -2.52 -1.83
C VAL A 292 -2.16 -3.07 -3.17
N TYR A 293 -3.29 -2.59 -3.70
CA TYR A 293 -3.80 -3.06 -4.98
C TYR A 293 -2.91 -2.67 -6.16
N SER A 294 -2.35 -1.46 -6.18
CA SER A 294 -1.40 -1.06 -7.21
C SER A 294 -0.14 -1.91 -7.15
N TYR A 295 0.38 -2.18 -5.95
CA TYR A 295 1.54 -3.06 -5.78
C TYR A 295 1.24 -4.48 -6.27
N LEU A 296 0.09 -5.05 -5.88
CA LEU A 296 -0.32 -6.38 -6.35
C LEU A 296 -0.49 -6.42 -7.87
N ALA A 297 -1.07 -5.39 -8.48
CA ALA A 297 -1.22 -5.30 -9.92
C ALA A 297 0.15 -5.24 -10.63
N LEU A 298 1.10 -4.47 -10.10
CA LEU A 298 2.46 -4.39 -10.65
C LEU A 298 3.19 -5.74 -10.54
N VAL A 299 3.08 -6.43 -9.41
CA VAL A 299 3.67 -7.77 -9.22
C VAL A 299 3.04 -8.77 -10.19
N LEU A 300 1.71 -8.79 -10.30
CA LEU A 300 1.02 -9.68 -11.23
C LEU A 300 1.38 -9.37 -12.69
N PHE A 301 1.50 -8.10 -13.06
CA PHE A 301 1.95 -7.69 -14.38
C PHE A 301 3.37 -8.16 -14.69
N ALA A 302 4.30 -7.97 -13.75
CA ALA A 302 5.68 -8.43 -13.88
C ALA A 302 5.78 -9.96 -14.03
N LEU A 303 4.95 -10.72 -13.30
CA LEU A 303 4.89 -12.18 -13.43
C LEU A 303 4.20 -12.64 -14.73
N ALA A 304 3.23 -11.87 -15.23
CA ALA A 304 2.50 -12.21 -16.45
C ALA A 304 3.32 -11.98 -17.72
N LEU A 305 4.28 -11.05 -17.71
CA LEU A 305 5.09 -10.72 -18.88
C LEU A 305 5.87 -11.91 -19.45
N PRO A 306 6.71 -12.64 -18.68
CA PRO A 306 7.42 -13.81 -19.21
C PRO A 306 6.48 -14.95 -19.61
N ALA A 307 5.38 -15.15 -18.87
CA ALA A 307 4.38 -16.15 -19.22
C ALA A 307 3.70 -15.84 -20.55
N TYR A 308 3.41 -14.56 -20.81
CA TYR A 308 2.84 -14.11 -22.07
C TYR A 308 3.84 -14.24 -23.23
N GLN A 309 5.10 -13.87 -23.02
CA GLN A 309 6.17 -14.05 -24.00
C GLN A 309 6.35 -15.53 -24.36
N HIS A 310 6.42 -16.42 -23.37
CA HIS A 310 6.53 -17.85 -23.61
C HIS A 310 5.33 -18.41 -24.40
N PHE A 311 4.11 -18.02 -24.04
CA PHE A 311 2.90 -18.41 -24.79
C PHE A 311 2.95 -17.91 -26.25
N ARG A 312 3.41 -16.66 -26.46
CA ARG A 312 3.56 -16.08 -27.79
C ARG A 312 4.58 -16.87 -28.63
N ASN A 313 5.77 -17.13 -28.09
CA ASN A 313 6.83 -17.84 -28.80
C ASN A 313 6.40 -19.29 -29.12
N ALA A 314 5.83 -19.99 -28.14
CA ALA A 314 5.32 -21.36 -28.34
C ALA A 314 4.20 -21.42 -29.40
N SER A 315 3.34 -20.39 -29.46
CA SER A 315 2.31 -20.32 -30.51
C SER A 315 2.90 -20.11 -31.90
N GLN A 316 3.98 -19.33 -32.03
CA GLN A 316 4.70 -19.13 -33.29
C GLN A 316 5.42 -20.42 -33.74
N GLU A 317 6.08 -21.12 -32.84
CA GLU A 317 6.74 -22.41 -33.12
C GLU A 317 5.77 -23.53 -33.50
N ALA A 318 4.62 -23.62 -32.82
CA ALA A 318 3.59 -24.61 -33.17
C ALA A 318 3.00 -24.32 -34.56
N THR A 319 2.83 -23.03 -34.89
CA THR A 319 2.36 -22.59 -36.20
C THR A 319 3.37 -22.95 -37.30
N SER A 320 4.67 -22.72 -37.08
CA SER A 320 5.70 -23.05 -38.07
C SER A 320 5.86 -24.55 -38.32
N THR A 321 5.76 -25.36 -37.27
CA THR A 321 5.90 -26.83 -37.38
C THR A 321 4.71 -27.44 -38.12
N ALA A 322 3.48 -26.97 -37.86
CA ALA A 322 2.28 -27.44 -38.54
C ALA A 322 2.33 -27.20 -40.06
N TYR A 323 2.89 -26.08 -40.52
CA TYR A 323 3.04 -25.80 -41.95
C TYR A 323 4.20 -26.57 -42.62
N GLN A 324 5.23 -26.93 -41.85
CA GLN A 324 6.34 -27.75 -42.37
C GLN A 324 5.89 -29.17 -42.73
N GLU A 325 4.95 -29.76 -42.00
CA GLU A 325 4.52 -31.15 -42.22
C GLU A 325 3.51 -31.34 -43.38
N GLU A 326 2.75 -30.31 -43.76
CA GLU A 326 1.66 -30.45 -44.75
C GLU A 326 2.07 -30.20 -46.21
N MET A 327 3.25 -29.65 -46.50
CA MET A 327 3.64 -29.24 -47.86
C MET A 327 4.93 -29.89 -48.38
N PRO A 328 5.01 -30.21 -49.68
CA PRO A 328 6.26 -30.64 -50.31
C PRO A 328 7.34 -29.56 -50.19
N GLU A 329 8.55 -29.96 -49.80
CA GLU A 329 9.73 -29.10 -49.58
C GLU A 329 10.03 -28.16 -50.77
N ALA A 330 9.88 -28.65 -52.00
CA ALA A 330 10.08 -27.86 -53.21
C ALA A 330 9.08 -26.70 -53.36
N GLN A 331 7.85 -26.87 -52.87
CA GLN A 331 6.82 -25.83 -52.90
C GLN A 331 7.07 -24.78 -51.81
N GLN A 332 7.55 -25.20 -50.64
CA GLN A 332 7.96 -24.29 -49.56
C GLN A 332 9.13 -23.41 -50.02
N GLN A 333 10.17 -24.01 -50.63
CA GLN A 333 11.32 -23.29 -51.16
C GLN A 333 10.91 -22.26 -52.21
N ALA A 334 9.97 -22.62 -53.10
CA ALA A 334 9.47 -21.71 -54.13
C ALA A 334 8.71 -20.50 -53.55
N LEU A 335 7.88 -20.72 -52.52
CA LEU A 335 7.14 -19.64 -51.85
C LEU A 335 8.07 -18.68 -51.10
N ILE A 336 9.04 -19.21 -50.35
CA ILE A 336 10.03 -18.41 -49.61
C ILE A 336 10.89 -17.61 -50.60
N ALA A 337 11.37 -18.24 -51.66
CA ALA A 337 12.15 -17.54 -52.69
C ALA A 337 11.35 -16.44 -53.40
N ALA A 338 10.06 -16.70 -53.69
CA ALA A 338 9.17 -15.71 -54.28
C ALA A 338 8.89 -14.53 -53.34
N ALA A 339 8.68 -14.79 -52.05
CA ALA A 339 8.49 -13.75 -51.05
C ALA A 339 9.77 -12.90 -50.86
N TYR A 340 10.93 -13.54 -50.79
CA TYR A 340 12.23 -12.87 -50.73
C TYR A 340 12.48 -11.97 -51.94
N ALA A 341 12.26 -12.48 -53.16
CA ALA A 341 12.43 -11.70 -54.38
C ALA A 341 11.48 -10.49 -54.41
N HIS A 342 10.25 -10.65 -53.92
CA HIS A 342 9.27 -9.57 -53.81
C HIS A 342 9.71 -8.51 -52.79
N GLY A 343 10.26 -8.93 -51.65
CA GLY A 343 10.85 -8.05 -50.64
C GLY A 343 12.07 -7.27 -51.16
N MET A 344 12.95 -7.92 -51.92
CA MET A 344 14.10 -7.25 -52.55
C MET A 344 13.66 -6.19 -53.57
N ALA A 345 12.62 -6.48 -54.37
CA ALA A 345 12.03 -5.50 -55.26
C ALA A 345 11.44 -4.31 -54.49
N ALA A 346 10.77 -4.56 -53.36
CA ALA A 346 10.28 -3.51 -52.47
C ALA A 346 11.44 -2.64 -51.92
N GLY A 347 12.56 -3.26 -51.55
CA GLY A 347 13.79 -2.58 -51.13
C GLY A 347 14.34 -1.60 -52.16
N GLU A 348 14.32 -1.93 -53.44
CA GLU A 348 14.77 -1.02 -54.50
C GLU A 348 13.94 0.28 -54.57
N TYR A 349 12.61 0.17 -54.35
CA TYR A 349 11.73 1.33 -54.31
C TYR A 349 12.02 2.23 -53.12
N VAL A 350 12.28 1.62 -51.95
CA VAL A 350 12.68 2.35 -50.74
C VAL A 350 14.03 3.04 -50.94
N THR A 351 15.02 2.34 -51.51
CA THR A 351 16.32 2.92 -51.86
C THR A 351 16.18 4.11 -52.82
N ALA A 352 15.35 3.98 -53.85
CA ALA A 352 15.11 5.06 -54.82
C ALA A 352 14.39 6.25 -54.18
N PHE A 353 13.42 6.00 -53.29
CA PHE A 353 12.73 7.03 -52.53
C PHE A 353 13.69 7.81 -51.64
N VAL A 354 14.52 7.12 -50.87
CA VAL A 354 15.51 7.72 -49.96
C VAL A 354 16.56 8.51 -50.75
N GLY A 355 17.03 8.00 -51.89
CA GLY A 355 17.96 8.73 -52.76
C GLY A 355 17.40 10.08 -53.24
N LYS A 356 16.09 10.15 -53.50
CA LYS A 356 15.42 11.36 -53.99
C LYS A 356 14.98 12.31 -52.89
N HIS A 357 14.48 11.78 -51.77
CA HIS A 357 13.82 12.55 -50.72
C HIS A 357 14.68 12.75 -49.47
N GLN A 358 15.83 12.07 -49.38
CA GLN A 358 16.78 12.14 -48.26
C GLN A 358 16.12 11.84 -46.89
N ARG A 359 15.05 11.04 -46.90
CA ARG A 359 14.34 10.52 -45.72
C ARG A 359 13.72 9.16 -46.03
N LEU A 360 13.45 8.38 -44.99
CA LEU A 360 12.68 7.13 -45.10
C LEU A 360 11.19 7.42 -45.39
N PRO A 361 10.51 6.51 -46.11
CA PRO A 361 9.07 6.57 -46.27
C PRO A 361 8.36 6.08 -45.00
N GLU A 362 7.18 6.64 -44.70
CA GLU A 362 6.36 6.21 -43.56
C GLU A 362 5.67 4.86 -43.82
N ASP A 363 5.37 4.56 -45.08
CA ASP A 363 4.79 3.30 -45.53
C ASP A 363 5.26 2.91 -46.94
N MET A 364 4.95 1.68 -47.37
CA MET A 364 5.34 1.18 -48.69
C MET A 364 4.59 1.86 -49.85
N ASN A 365 3.42 2.46 -49.60
CA ASN A 365 2.68 3.19 -50.63
C ASN A 365 3.37 4.52 -50.96
N GLU A 366 3.92 5.19 -49.95
CA GLU A 366 4.72 6.40 -50.10
C GLU A 366 6.01 6.13 -50.89
N ALA A 367 6.63 4.96 -50.66
CA ALA A 367 7.74 4.48 -51.48
C ALA A 367 7.37 4.21 -52.95
N GLY A 368 6.07 4.20 -53.28
CA GLY A 368 5.55 3.93 -54.62
C GLY A 368 5.46 2.44 -54.96
N PHE A 369 5.62 1.55 -53.98
CA PHE A 369 5.54 0.12 -54.18
C PHE A 369 4.09 -0.36 -54.07
N THR A 370 3.53 -0.86 -55.17
CA THR A 370 2.12 -1.33 -55.25
C THR A 370 2.01 -2.76 -55.80
N ALA A 371 3.14 -3.43 -56.01
CA ALA A 371 3.16 -4.76 -56.57
C ALA A 371 2.67 -5.80 -55.54
N THR A 372 1.71 -6.63 -55.94
CA THR A 372 1.19 -7.73 -55.11
C THR A 372 1.78 -9.05 -55.54
N SER A 373 2.09 -9.94 -54.58
CA SER A 373 2.55 -11.31 -54.85
C SER A 373 1.64 -12.30 -54.13
N PRO A 374 1.26 -13.42 -54.76
CA PRO A 374 0.48 -14.47 -54.10
C PRO A 374 1.26 -15.16 -52.96
N ALA A 375 2.58 -14.96 -52.87
CA ALA A 375 3.42 -15.48 -51.80
C ALA A 375 3.53 -14.54 -50.58
N VAL A 376 3.00 -13.32 -50.67
CA VAL A 376 3.18 -12.26 -49.66
C VAL A 376 1.83 -11.77 -49.20
N TYR A 377 1.61 -11.79 -47.88
CA TYR A 377 0.42 -11.23 -47.25
C TYR A 377 0.55 -9.72 -47.12
N GLU A 378 1.69 -9.26 -46.58
CA GLU A 378 1.94 -7.86 -46.29
C GLU A 378 3.46 -7.56 -46.34
N ILE A 379 3.80 -6.34 -46.78
CA ILE A 379 5.15 -5.78 -46.66
C ILE A 379 5.04 -4.47 -45.88
N GLY A 380 5.74 -4.39 -44.76
CA GLY A 380 5.90 -3.20 -43.95
C GLY A 380 7.33 -2.65 -44.01
N ILE A 381 7.48 -1.37 -43.67
CA ILE A 381 8.78 -0.73 -43.43
C ILE A 381 8.81 -0.18 -42.00
N ALA A 382 9.91 -0.43 -41.29
CA ALA A 382 10.17 0.15 -39.99
C ALA A 382 10.76 1.58 -40.17
N PRO A 383 10.05 2.64 -39.72
CA PRO A 383 10.46 4.02 -39.99
C PRO A 383 11.74 4.43 -39.24
N GLU A 384 12.11 3.74 -38.16
CA GLU A 384 13.34 4.01 -37.40
C GLU A 384 14.64 3.57 -38.11
N ASN A 385 14.64 2.43 -38.81
CA ASN A 385 15.85 1.81 -39.33
C ASN A 385 15.76 1.44 -40.84
N GLY A 386 14.59 1.59 -41.45
CA GLY A 386 14.34 1.24 -42.84
C GLY A 386 14.31 -0.26 -43.12
N ALA A 387 14.22 -1.10 -42.08
CA ALA A 387 14.07 -2.54 -42.24
C ALA A 387 12.73 -2.88 -42.88
N LEU A 388 12.72 -3.88 -43.76
CA LEU A 388 11.51 -4.37 -44.41
C LEU A 388 11.06 -5.67 -43.78
N THR A 389 9.81 -5.71 -43.35
CA THR A 389 9.14 -6.91 -42.84
C THR A 389 8.26 -7.48 -43.95
N ILE A 390 8.54 -8.70 -44.40
CA ILE A 390 7.75 -9.42 -45.39
C ILE A 390 7.04 -10.59 -44.71
N VAL A 391 5.72 -10.49 -44.56
CA VAL A 391 4.88 -11.55 -44.00
C VAL A 391 4.39 -12.43 -45.15
N LEU A 392 4.68 -13.73 -45.10
CA LEU A 392 4.26 -14.66 -46.15
C LEU A 392 2.75 -14.88 -46.15
N ALA A 393 2.17 -15.06 -47.34
CA ALA A 393 0.76 -15.41 -47.52
C ALA A 393 0.49 -16.89 -47.19
N ALA A 394 -0.79 -17.23 -46.98
CA ALA A 394 -1.22 -18.60 -46.82
C ALA A 394 -0.73 -19.47 -48.00
N PRO A 395 -0.21 -20.68 -47.75
CA PRO A 395 -0.23 -21.43 -46.48
C PRO A 395 0.92 -21.12 -45.50
N MET A 396 1.86 -20.23 -45.81
CA MET A 396 3.04 -19.94 -44.94
C MET A 396 2.81 -18.73 -44.00
N MET A 397 1.55 -18.45 -43.63
CA MET A 397 1.24 -17.33 -42.74
C MET A 397 1.89 -17.51 -41.37
N GLY A 398 2.73 -16.56 -40.97
CA GLY A 398 3.49 -16.58 -39.71
C GLY A 398 5.01 -16.69 -39.90
N VAL A 399 5.48 -17.08 -41.09
CA VAL A 399 6.88 -16.90 -41.49
C VAL A 399 7.07 -15.46 -41.96
N GLU A 400 8.06 -14.79 -41.38
CA GLU A 400 8.43 -13.41 -41.68
C GLU A 400 9.89 -13.37 -42.11
N ILE A 401 10.12 -12.69 -43.25
CA ILE A 401 11.46 -12.37 -43.73
C ILE A 401 11.72 -10.90 -43.42
N GLU A 402 12.76 -10.63 -42.65
CA GLU A 402 13.22 -9.29 -42.33
C GLU A 402 14.44 -8.96 -43.19
N LEU A 403 14.36 -7.88 -43.98
CA LEU A 403 15.48 -7.34 -44.74
C LEU A 403 16.01 -6.09 -44.04
N VAL A 404 17.18 -6.21 -43.41
CA VAL A 404 17.82 -5.13 -42.67
C VAL A 404 18.89 -4.48 -43.54
N PRO A 405 18.83 -3.16 -43.77
CA PRO A 405 19.88 -2.50 -44.52
C PRO A 405 21.17 -2.37 -43.72
N ASN A 406 22.32 -2.53 -44.39
CA ASN A 406 23.64 -2.43 -43.74
C ASN A 406 23.97 -0.99 -43.24
N SER A 407 23.27 0.02 -43.76
CA SER A 407 23.38 1.41 -43.31
C SER A 407 22.11 2.18 -43.64
N SER A 408 21.61 2.98 -42.69
CA SER A 408 20.48 3.88 -42.88
C SER A 408 20.78 5.03 -43.86
N ALA A 409 22.05 5.34 -44.11
CA ALA A 409 22.48 6.39 -45.04
C ALA A 409 22.66 5.88 -46.49
N HIS A 410 22.91 4.57 -46.67
CA HIS A 410 23.16 3.94 -47.97
C HIS A 410 22.50 2.56 -48.04
N LEU A 411 21.21 2.57 -48.39
CA LEU A 411 20.37 1.38 -48.58
C LEU A 411 20.76 0.65 -49.88
N GLY A 412 21.91 -0.01 -49.93
CA GLY A 412 22.39 -0.74 -51.12
C GLY A 412 22.58 -2.24 -50.90
N HIS A 413 22.73 -2.65 -49.65
CA HIS A 413 22.95 -4.04 -49.25
C HIS A 413 22.00 -4.39 -48.11
N TRP A 414 21.23 -5.45 -48.32
CA TRP A 414 20.20 -5.93 -47.41
C TRP A 414 20.66 -7.27 -46.83
N ASN A 415 20.78 -7.33 -45.51
CA ASN A 415 20.96 -8.58 -44.78
C ASN A 415 19.57 -9.22 -44.60
N CYS A 416 19.46 -10.51 -44.87
CA CYS A 416 18.20 -11.22 -44.76
C CYS A 416 18.17 -12.11 -43.53
N ASN A 417 17.14 -11.90 -42.72
CA ASN A 417 16.85 -12.65 -41.51
C ASN A 417 15.46 -13.28 -41.62
N VAL A 418 15.26 -14.44 -41.00
CA VAL A 418 13.94 -15.08 -40.91
C VAL A 418 13.60 -15.33 -39.45
N ASN A 419 12.35 -15.05 -39.07
CA ASN A 419 11.86 -15.11 -37.68
C ASN A 419 11.66 -16.54 -37.14
N VAL A 420 11.75 -17.57 -37.99
CA VAL A 420 11.52 -18.98 -37.67
C VAL A 420 12.72 -19.80 -38.12
N ALA A 421 13.13 -20.78 -37.31
CA ALA A 421 14.22 -21.70 -37.63
C ALA A 421 13.80 -22.66 -38.76
N LEU A 422 14.20 -22.33 -39.99
CA LEU A 422 14.00 -23.15 -41.18
C LEU A 422 15.28 -23.90 -41.58
N PRO A 423 15.18 -25.13 -42.13
CA PRO A 423 16.30 -25.81 -42.77
C PRO A 423 17.04 -24.94 -43.79
N ALA A 424 18.38 -24.98 -43.78
CA ALA A 424 19.23 -24.12 -44.60
C ALA A 424 19.01 -24.27 -46.13
N ASN A 425 18.45 -25.39 -46.57
CA ASN A 425 18.11 -25.64 -47.98
C ASN A 425 16.80 -24.97 -48.44
N LEU A 426 15.92 -24.60 -47.50
CA LEU A 426 14.68 -23.86 -47.77
C LEU A 426 14.90 -22.34 -47.85
N LEU A 427 15.97 -21.85 -47.22
CA LEU A 427 16.30 -20.43 -47.18
C LEU A 427 17.05 -20.00 -48.46
N PRO A 428 16.79 -18.79 -48.98
CA PRO A 428 17.65 -18.17 -49.97
C PRO A 428 19.09 -18.06 -49.43
N PRO A 429 20.13 -18.15 -50.28
CA PRO A 429 21.54 -18.16 -49.82
C PRO A 429 21.96 -16.92 -49.03
N ALA A 430 21.23 -15.81 -49.16
CA ALA A 430 21.46 -14.55 -48.45
C ALA A 430 20.75 -14.48 -47.08
N CYS A 431 19.89 -15.45 -46.76
CA CYS A 431 19.04 -15.45 -45.58
C CYS A 431 19.55 -16.43 -44.52
N HIS A 432 19.59 -15.97 -43.27
CA HIS A 432 19.91 -16.79 -42.11
C HIS A 432 18.79 -16.68 -41.07
N TYR A 433 18.73 -17.64 -40.15
CA TYR A 433 17.81 -17.55 -39.01
C TYR A 433 18.29 -16.41 -38.09
N ALA A 434 17.41 -15.46 -37.78
CA ALA A 434 17.68 -14.51 -36.72
C ALA A 434 17.49 -15.23 -35.40
N ALA A 435 18.59 -15.61 -34.75
CA ALA A 435 18.54 -15.79 -33.31
C ALA A 435 18.08 -14.45 -32.74
N HIS A 436 16.91 -14.39 -32.12
CA HIS A 436 16.56 -13.22 -31.33
C HIS A 436 17.66 -13.07 -30.27
N ASP A 437 18.55 -12.09 -30.45
CA ASP A 437 19.59 -11.75 -29.49
C ASP A 437 18.93 -11.32 -28.17
N GLU A 438 18.82 -12.25 -27.22
CA GLU A 438 18.72 -11.93 -25.79
C GLU A 438 20.11 -12.02 -25.11
N GLU A 439 21.20 -12.20 -25.86
CA GLU A 439 22.54 -12.48 -25.31
C GLU A 439 23.63 -11.44 -25.66
N GLU A 440 23.28 -10.14 -25.75
CA GLU A 440 24.28 -9.06 -25.74
C GLU A 440 23.89 -7.95 -24.75
N GLN A 441 23.83 -8.30 -23.46
CA GLN A 441 23.83 -7.33 -22.36
C GLN A 441 24.69 -7.74 -21.15
N GLU A 442 25.61 -8.70 -21.32
CA GLU A 442 26.48 -9.19 -20.23
C GLU A 442 27.99 -9.11 -20.57
N ALA A 443 28.38 -8.23 -21.48
CA ALA A 443 29.78 -8.02 -21.85
C ALA A 443 30.17 -6.53 -21.99
N ASP A 444 29.76 -5.67 -21.05
CA ASP A 444 30.50 -4.43 -20.78
C ASP A 444 30.28 -3.97 -19.34
N GLY A 445 31.28 -4.14 -18.48
CA GLY A 445 31.19 -3.78 -17.06
C GLY A 445 32.23 -4.48 -16.19
N GLY A 446 33.51 -4.36 -16.54
CA GLY A 446 34.56 -5.06 -15.80
C GLY A 446 35.97 -4.55 -16.03
N ASP A 447 36.19 -3.23 -16.13
CA ASP A 447 37.53 -2.67 -15.89
C ASP A 447 37.42 -1.21 -15.43
N GLU A 448 37.57 -0.97 -14.12
CA GLU A 448 38.19 0.23 -13.57
C GLU A 448 38.34 0.09 -12.03
N GLY A 449 39.57 0.14 -11.53
CA GLY A 449 39.83 0.63 -10.16
C GLY A 449 40.49 -0.29 -9.13
N THR A 450 41.65 -0.90 -9.44
CA THR A 450 42.62 -1.28 -8.38
C THR A 450 43.82 -0.34 -8.44
N ALA A 451 43.71 0.81 -7.76
CA ALA A 451 44.85 1.68 -7.50
C ALA A 451 45.48 1.31 -6.15
N LEU A 452 46.67 0.73 -6.23
CA LEU A 452 47.62 0.56 -5.11
C LEU A 452 48.09 1.93 -4.60
N GLU A 453 47.93 2.19 -3.30
CA GLU A 453 48.69 3.22 -2.58
C GLU A 453 50.09 2.68 -2.20
N PRO A 454 51.19 3.40 -2.51
CA PRO A 454 52.47 3.16 -1.88
C PRO A 454 52.73 4.19 -0.76
N ALA A 455 53.10 3.68 0.41
CA ALA A 455 53.61 4.46 1.54
C ALA A 455 54.92 5.20 1.19
N PRO A 456 55.14 6.44 1.66
CA PRO A 456 56.46 7.05 1.66
C PRO A 456 57.26 6.72 2.93
N LYS A 457 58.55 6.47 2.69
CA LYS A 457 59.61 6.17 3.66
C LYS A 457 59.90 7.34 4.61
N LYS A 458 60.39 6.94 5.78
CA LYS A 458 61.20 7.68 6.77
C LYS A 458 62.07 8.79 6.19
N THR A 459 62.02 9.96 6.84
CA THR A 459 63.14 10.66 7.46
C THR A 459 62.63 11.47 8.64
#